data_AF-A0A150UNN6-F1
#
_entry.id   AF-A0A150UNN6-F1
#
_cell.length_a   1.000
_cell.length_b   1.000
_cell.length_c   1.000
_cell.angle_alpha   90.00
_cell.angle_beta   90.00
_cell.angle_gamma   90.00
#
_symmetry.space_group_name_H-M   'P 1'
#
loop_
_entity.id
_entity.type
_entity.pdbx_description
1 polymer ?
#
loop_
_entity_poly.entity_id
_entity_poly.type
_entity_poly.pdbx_seq_one_letter_code
_entity_poly.pdbx_strand_id
1 'polypeptide(L)'
;MSPRQPAHIVAQIRAYIEDTGLDNVAIGRELLLSRETIRRIRLNFELYSEAYPTRFSKRGRPRAVTREQVSWILAYMDNRPTAYFDKVALEV
;
A
#
# COMPACT_ATOMS: atom_id res chain seq x y z
N MET A 1 11.47 -0.25 -2.39
CA MET A 1 10.86 1.01 -2.87
C MET A 1 11.99 1.92 -3.30
N SER A 2 11.91 2.53 -4.49
CA SER A 2 12.87 3.58 -4.87
C SER A 2 12.80 4.72 -3.85
N PRO A 3 13.93 5.34 -3.46
CA PRO A 3 13.91 6.51 -2.58
C PRO A 3 13.00 7.61 -3.15
N ARG A 4 12.33 8.35 -2.27
CA ARG A 4 11.49 9.50 -2.66
C ARG A 4 12.39 10.57 -3.27
N GLN A 5 11.91 11.21 -4.34
CA GLN A 5 12.61 12.34 -4.92
C GLN A 5 12.52 13.55 -3.98
N PRO A 6 13.51 14.46 -4.02
CA PRO A 6 13.45 15.71 -3.27
C PRO A 6 12.20 16.53 -3.61
N ALA A 7 11.72 17.32 -2.65
CA ALA A 7 10.51 18.12 -2.81
C ALA A 7 10.59 19.11 -4.01
N HIS A 8 11.76 19.69 -4.26
CA HIS A 8 11.97 20.60 -5.39
C HIS A 8 11.82 19.89 -6.74
N ILE A 9 12.31 18.65 -6.87
CA ILE A 9 12.14 17.83 -8.08
C ILE A 9 10.66 17.48 -8.28
N VAL A 10 9.97 17.11 -7.20
CA VAL A 10 8.53 16.80 -7.25
C VAL A 10 7.70 18.01 -7.68
N ALA A 11 8.06 19.21 -7.21
CA ALA A 11 7.41 20.45 -7.61
C ALA A 11 7.64 20.75 -9.10
N GLN A 12 8.86 20.56 -9.60
CA GLN A 12 9.17 20.68 -11.04
C GLN A 12 8.37 19.69 -11.89
N ILE A 13 8.30 18.42 -11.46
CA ILE A 13 7.48 17.40 -12.15
C ILE A 13 6.01 17.84 -12.20
N ARG A 14 5.48 18.36 -11.09
CA ARG A 14 4.09 18.86 -11.05
C ARG A 14 3.89 20.00 -12.05
N ALA A 15 4.77 21.00 -12.05
CA ALA A 15 4.71 22.11 -13.00
C ALA A 15 4.74 21.62 -14.47
N TYR A 16 5.62 20.68 -14.81
CA TYR A 16 5.64 20.12 -16.18
C TYR A 16 4.38 19.33 -16.56
N ILE A 17 3.72 18.70 -15.58
CA ILE A 17 2.47 17.99 -15.83
C ILE A 17 1.31 18.97 -16.02
N GLU A 18 1.23 19.99 -15.17
CA GLU A 18 0.10 20.94 -15.10
C GLU A 18 0.21 22.06 -16.13
N ASP A 19 1.40 22.64 -16.35
CA ASP A 19 1.58 23.87 -17.12
C ASP A 19 1.95 23.61 -18.59
N THR A 20 2.73 22.56 -18.87
CA THR A 20 3.26 22.31 -20.22
C THR A 20 2.69 21.07 -20.90
N GLY A 21 1.98 20.21 -20.15
CA GLY A 21 1.38 18.98 -20.68
C GLY A 21 2.40 17.99 -21.26
N LEU A 22 3.66 18.06 -20.83
CA LEU A 22 4.73 17.24 -21.36
C LEU A 22 4.49 15.74 -21.09
N ASP A 23 4.99 14.91 -22.00
CA ASP A 23 4.94 13.46 -21.84
C ASP A 23 5.98 12.98 -20.80
N ASN A 24 5.77 11.77 -20.28
CA ASN A 24 6.65 11.23 -19.23
C ASN A 24 8.10 11.04 -19.69
N VAL A 25 8.35 10.93 -21.00
CA VAL A 25 9.69 10.75 -21.56
C VAL A 25 10.42 12.09 -21.61
N ALA A 26 9.79 13.16 -22.07
CA ALA A 26 10.36 14.50 -22.10
C ALA A 26 10.71 14.97 -20.69
N ILE A 27 9.79 14.83 -19.73
CA ILE A 27 10.05 15.18 -18.32
C ILE A 27 11.22 14.36 -17.76
N GLY A 28 11.27 13.06 -18.08
CA GLY A 28 12.37 12.20 -17.65
C GLY A 28 13.73 12.62 -18.21
N ARG A 29 13.77 13.11 -19.46
CA ARG A 29 14.99 13.64 -20.08
C ARG A 29 15.45 14.95 -19.44
N GLU A 30 14.53 15.89 -19.21
CA GLU A 30 14.84 17.19 -18.59
C GLU A 30 15.36 17.04 -17.16
N LEU A 31 14.73 16.17 -16.37
CA LEU A 31 15.07 16.00 -14.96
C LEU A 31 16.07 14.87 -14.70
N LEU A 32 16.59 14.22 -15.74
CA LEU A 32 17.47 13.05 -15.65
C LEU A 32 16.89 11.93 -14.78
N LEU A 33 15.58 11.71 -14.87
CA LEU A 33 14.84 10.70 -14.13
C LEU A 33 14.34 9.58 -15.04
N SER A 34 14.20 8.38 -14.48
CA SER A 34 13.57 7.29 -15.24
C SER A 34 12.13 7.62 -15.56
N ARG A 35 11.71 7.30 -16.80
CA ARG A 35 10.31 7.41 -17.25
C ARG A 35 9.32 6.80 -16.25
N GLU A 36 9.70 5.68 -15.64
CA GLU A 36 8.87 4.97 -14.67
C GLU A 36 8.68 5.75 -13.36
N THR A 37 9.69 6.54 -12.94
CA THR A 37 9.57 7.43 -11.78
C THR A 37 8.53 8.51 -12.05
N ILE A 38 8.63 9.17 -13.21
CA ILE A 38 7.68 10.20 -13.62
C ILE A 38 6.27 9.62 -13.73
N ARG A 39 6.12 8.47 -14.40
CA ARG A 39 4.83 7.79 -14.56
C ARG A 39 4.16 7.51 -13.21
N ARG A 40 4.91 7.04 -12.21
CA ARG A 40 4.37 6.76 -10.87
C ARG A 40 3.95 8.02 -10.13
N ILE A 41 4.76 9.08 -10.20
CA ILE A 41 4.44 10.36 -9.56
C ILE A 41 3.19 10.97 -10.19
N ARG A 42 3.10 10.96 -11.53
CA ARG A 42 1.91 11.40 -12.28
C ARG A 42 0.67 10.63 -11.86
N LEU A 43 0.74 9.30 -11.84
CA LEU A 43 -0.38 8.46 -11.40
C LEU A 43 -0.81 8.76 -9.96
N ASN A 44 0.14 9.04 -9.06
CA ASN A 44 -0.21 9.40 -7.69
C ASN A 44 -0.89 10.77 -7.60
N PHE A 45 -0.46 11.76 -8.41
CA PHE A 45 -1.17 13.04 -8.48
C PHE A 45 -2.59 12.86 -9.02
N GLU A 46 -2.78 12.03 -10.05
CA GLU A 46 -4.10 11.73 -10.61
C GLU A 46 -5.04 11.03 -9.60
N LEU A 47 -4.51 10.07 -8.82
CA LEU A 47 -5.33 9.27 -7.89
C LEU A 47 -5.52 9.90 -6.52
N TYR A 48 -4.51 10.61 -6.01
CA TYR A 48 -4.44 11.02 -4.60
C TYR A 48 -4.15 12.52 -4.42
N SER A 49 -3.98 13.30 -5.50
CA SER A 49 -3.53 14.70 -5.46
C SER A 49 -2.17 14.92 -4.74
N GLU A 50 -1.44 13.83 -4.48
CA GLU A 50 -0.16 13.80 -3.79
C GLU A 50 0.88 13.04 -4.62
N ALA A 51 2.15 13.43 -4.55
CA ALA A 51 3.21 12.79 -5.34
C ALA A 51 3.52 11.35 -4.89
N TYR A 52 3.23 11.07 -3.62
CA TYR A 52 3.45 9.79 -2.98
C TYR A 52 2.29 9.50 -2.06
N PRO A 53 1.80 8.26 -1.99
CA PRO A 53 0.80 7.90 -1.01
C PRO A 53 1.30 8.20 0.40
N THR A 54 0.37 8.60 1.26
CA THR A 54 0.60 8.74 2.70
C THR A 54 1.25 7.47 3.23
N ARG A 55 2.22 7.63 4.15
CA ARG A 55 2.91 6.48 4.73
C ARG A 55 1.87 5.67 5.50
N PHE A 56 1.47 4.53 4.96
CA PHE A 56 0.77 3.53 5.76
C PHE A 56 1.74 3.14 6.87
N SER A 57 1.35 3.37 8.12
CA SER A 57 1.97 2.63 9.22
C SER A 57 1.81 1.17 8.85
N LYS A 58 2.88 0.38 8.90
CA LYS A 58 2.81 -1.07 8.69
C LYS A 58 2.06 -1.70 9.86
N ARG A 59 0.79 -1.34 10.08
CA ARG A 59 -0.16 -2.22 10.73
C ARG A 59 -0.36 -3.34 9.72
N GLY A 60 0.36 -4.44 9.93
CA GLY A 60 0.14 -5.67 9.17
C GLY A 60 -1.35 -6.02 9.19
N ARG A 61 -1.77 -6.93 8.30
CA ARG A 61 -3.16 -7.35 8.22
C ARG A 61 -3.70 -7.63 9.63
N PRO A 62 -4.79 -6.96 10.07
CA PRO A 62 -5.38 -7.25 11.36
C PRO A 62 -5.72 -8.74 11.38
N ARG A 63 -5.32 -9.43 12.46
CA ARG A 63 -5.61 -10.85 12.59
C ARG A 63 -7.11 -10.99 12.83
N ALA A 64 -7.76 -11.88 12.10
CA ALA A 64 -9.17 -12.20 12.31
C ALA A 64 -9.41 -12.83 13.70
N VAL A 65 -8.39 -13.49 14.25
CA VAL A 65 -8.44 -14.24 15.52
C VAL A 65 -7.16 -13.96 16.32
N THR A 66 -7.29 -13.75 17.63
CA THR A 66 -6.14 -13.55 18.53
C THR A 66 -5.37 -14.87 18.72
N ARG A 67 -4.13 -14.81 19.21
CA ARG A 67 -3.36 -16.03 19.51
C ARG A 67 -4.05 -16.90 20.58
N GLU A 68 -4.64 -16.27 21.58
CA GLU A 68 -5.35 -16.93 22.67
C GLU A 68 -6.59 -17.67 22.17
N GLN A 69 -7.36 -17.02 21.31
CA GLN A 69 -8.50 -17.65 20.64
C GLN A 69 -8.05 -18.83 19.77
N VAL A 70 -6.95 -18.72 19.03
CA VAL A 70 -6.39 -19.85 18.26
C VAL A 70 -6.00 -21.00 19.19
N SER A 71 -5.33 -20.74 20.31
CA SER A 71 -4.97 -21.81 21.26
C SER A 71 -6.19 -22.48 21.87
N TRP A 72 -7.24 -21.72 22.19
CA TRP A 72 -8.48 -22.28 22.70
C TRP A 72 -9.19 -23.15 21.67
N ILE A 73 -9.30 -22.69 20.41
CA ILE A 73 -9.90 -23.45 19.31
C ILE A 73 -9.16 -24.78 19.11
N LEU A 74 -7.82 -24.74 19.11
CA LEU A 74 -7.02 -25.96 18.96
C LEU A 74 -7.24 -26.94 20.11
N ALA A 75 -7.27 -26.46 21.36
CA ALA A 75 -7.57 -27.29 22.52
C ALA A 75 -9.00 -27.87 22.51
N TYR A 76 -9.97 -27.08 22.04
CA TYR A 76 -11.34 -27.52 21.86
C TYR A 76 -11.44 -28.65 20.82
N MET A 77 -10.78 -28.50 19.68
CA MET A 77 -10.77 -29.48 18.60
C MET A 77 -10.01 -30.76 18.97
N ASP A 78 -8.95 -30.66 19.77
CA ASP A 78 -8.21 -31.84 20.25
C ASP A 78 -9.09 -32.77 21.09
N ASN A 79 -9.95 -32.19 21.93
CA ASN A 79 -10.92 -32.95 22.73
C ASN A 79 -12.15 -33.40 21.92
N ARG A 80 -12.37 -32.87 20.71
CA ARG A 80 -13.54 -33.13 19.86
C ARG A 80 -13.13 -33.15 18.38
N PRO A 81 -12.44 -34.21 17.90
CA PRO A 81 -11.83 -34.22 16.57
C PRO A 81 -12.83 -34.18 15.41
N THR A 82 -14.10 -34.48 15.66
CA THR A 82 -15.20 -34.40 14.68
C THR A 82 -16.02 -33.11 14.78
N ALA A 83 -15.66 -32.19 15.67
CA ALA A 83 -16.34 -30.91 15.78
C ALA A 83 -15.97 -30.01 14.60
N TYR A 84 -17.00 -29.55 13.88
CA TYR A 84 -16.85 -28.55 12.83
C TYR A 84 -16.81 -27.13 13.42
N PHE A 85 -16.21 -26.19 12.68
CA PHE A 85 -15.97 -24.81 13.13
C PHE A 85 -17.23 -24.02 13.46
N ASP A 86 -18.37 -24.36 12.86
CA ASP A 86 -19.69 -23.82 13.14
C ASP A 86 -20.14 -24.10 14.58
N LYS A 87 -19.76 -25.24 15.17
CA LYS A 87 -20.03 -25.53 16.59
C LYS A 87 -19.13 -24.73 17.53
N VAL A 88 -17.89 -24.47 17.09
CA VAL A 88 -16.92 -23.66 17.84
C VAL A 88 -17.38 -22.20 17.93
N ALA A 89 -17.99 -21.67 16.86
CA ALA A 89 -18.47 -20.30 16.79
C ALA A 89 -19.73 -20.02 17.65
N LEU A 90 -20.45 -21.06 18.08
CA LEU A 90 -21.65 -20.95 18.92
C LEU A 90 -21.35 -21.02 20.43
N GLU A 91 -20.15 -21.46 20.82
CA GLU A 91 -19.73 -21.62 22.23
C GLU A 91 -18.74 -20.53 22.71
N VAL A 92 -18.31 -19.63 21.81
CA VAL A 92 -17.50 -18.43 22.11
C VAL A 92 -18.39 -17.22 22.30
#